data_AF-A0A3D3QBM3-F1
#
_entry.id   AF-A0A3D3QBM3-F1
#
_cell.length_a   1.000
_cell.length_b   1.000
_cell.length_c   1.000
_cell.angle_alpha   90.00
_cell.angle_beta   90.00
_cell.angle_gamma   90.00
#
_symmetry.space_group_name_H-M   'P 1'
#
loop_
_entity.id
_entity.type
_entity.pdbx_description
1 polymer ?
#
loop_
_entity_poly.entity_id
_entity_poly.type
_entity_poly.pdbx_seq_one_letter_code
_entity_poly.pdbx_strand_id
1 'polypeptide(L)'
;MQFPAARQEGFGVPRKKQEPIDAETARRIGGMLRGLRKTAGYRAVRDAAQVKGCPAAQQTIYAYERGGLVPSLRQFMELVEFYALRTEGAPPEVRYQGVAAMISALTTPAYHIPEAFDLINRLQPDPSSGRRRRSRTT
;
A
#
# COMPACT_ATOMS: atom_id res chain seq x y z
N MET A 1 20.20 -42.92 15.39
CA MET A 1 18.73 -42.79 15.29
C MET A 1 18.42 -41.52 14.52
N GLN A 2 17.75 -41.65 13.37
CA GLN A 2 17.53 -40.58 12.40
C GLN A 2 16.04 -40.23 12.41
N PHE A 3 15.70 -39.00 12.80
CA PHE A 3 14.31 -38.53 12.79
C PHE A 3 13.89 -38.19 11.35
N PRO A 4 12.73 -38.67 10.86
CA PRO A 4 12.26 -38.28 9.54
C PRO A 4 11.79 -36.83 9.54
N ALA A 5 12.20 -36.08 8.52
CA ALA A 5 11.76 -34.72 8.28
C ALA A 5 10.26 -34.70 7.92
N ALA A 6 9.45 -34.05 8.75
CA ALA A 6 8.06 -33.76 8.44
C ALA A 6 8.00 -32.85 7.21
N ARG A 7 7.48 -33.36 6.09
CA ARG A 7 7.06 -32.52 4.97
C ARG A 7 5.96 -31.61 5.48
N GLN A 8 6.22 -30.31 5.53
CA GLN A 8 5.15 -29.32 5.66
C GLN A 8 4.34 -29.34 4.37
N GLU A 9 3.25 -30.11 4.37
CA GLU A 9 2.21 -29.95 3.35
C GLU A 9 1.58 -28.58 3.56
N GLY A 10 1.90 -27.65 2.67
CA GLY A 10 1.24 -26.36 2.62
C GLY A 10 -0.24 -26.58 2.31
N PHE A 11 -1.11 -26.34 3.28
CA PHE A 11 -2.54 -26.17 3.03
C PHE A 11 -2.73 -24.99 2.09
N GLY A 12 -2.79 -25.28 0.78
CA GLY A 12 -3.16 -24.33 -0.25
C GLY A 12 -4.61 -23.95 -0.09
N VAL A 13 -4.91 -23.00 0.80
CA VAL A 13 -6.23 -22.39 0.89
C VAL A 13 -6.53 -21.79 -0.49
N PRO A 14 -7.63 -22.17 -1.15
CA PRO A 14 -8.05 -21.53 -2.39
C PRO A 14 -8.17 -20.04 -2.12
N ARG A 15 -7.36 -19.21 -2.78
CA ARG A 15 -7.46 -17.75 -2.63
C ARG A 15 -8.84 -17.36 -3.13
N LYS A 16 -9.73 -17.02 -2.18
CA LYS A 16 -11.00 -16.37 -2.50
C LYS A 16 -10.66 -15.16 -3.36
N LYS A 17 -11.28 -15.07 -4.54
CA LYS A 17 -11.04 -13.98 -5.49
C LYS A 17 -11.28 -12.68 -4.73
N GLN A 18 -10.21 -11.90 -4.53
CA GLN A 18 -10.30 -10.59 -3.89
C GLN A 18 -11.33 -9.77 -4.66
N GLU A 19 -12.17 -9.03 -3.94
CA GLU A 19 -13.07 -8.09 -4.58
C GLU A 19 -12.25 -7.12 -5.43
N PRO A 20 -12.66 -6.87 -6.68
CA PRO A 20 -11.94 -5.93 -7.53
C PRO A 20 -11.92 -4.56 -6.86
N ILE A 21 -10.73 -3.95 -6.76
CA ILE A 21 -10.60 -2.56 -6.33
C ILE A 21 -11.34 -1.69 -7.35
N ASP A 22 -12.17 -0.77 -6.86
CA ASP A 22 -12.94 0.10 -7.72
C ASP A 22 -12.03 1.00 -8.60
N ALA A 23 -12.56 1.38 -9.77
CA ALA A 23 -11.77 2.11 -10.76
C ALA A 23 -11.36 3.51 -10.30
N GLU A 24 -12.10 4.13 -9.38
CA GLU A 24 -11.75 5.43 -8.84
C GLU A 24 -10.54 5.34 -7.90
N THR A 25 -10.56 4.40 -6.97
CA THR A 25 -9.43 4.10 -6.08
C THR A 25 -8.19 3.74 -6.89
N ALA A 26 -8.34 2.88 -7.92
CA ALA A 26 -7.23 2.53 -8.79
C ALA A 26 -6.63 3.75 -9.52
N ARG A 27 -7.46 4.66 -10.03
CA ARG A 27 -7.01 5.92 -10.66
C ARG A 27 -6.35 6.86 -9.66
N ARG A 28 -6.84 6.96 -8.42
CA ARG A 28 -6.22 7.76 -7.36
C ARG A 28 -4.82 7.26 -7.05
N ILE A 29 -4.65 5.94 -6.84
CA ILE A 29 -3.34 5.31 -6.60
C ILE A 29 -2.38 5.54 -7.78
N GLY A 30 -2.86 5.30 -9.00
CA GLY A 30 -2.08 5.57 -10.21
C GLY A 30 -1.67 7.05 -10.35
N GLY A 31 -2.57 7.97 -10.03
CA GLY A 31 -2.33 9.41 -10.04
C GLY A 31 -1.23 9.83 -9.07
N MET A 32 -1.19 9.24 -7.86
CA MET A 32 -0.13 9.49 -6.88
C MET A 32 1.25 9.07 -7.42
N LEU A 33 1.36 7.87 -7.98
CA LEU A 33 2.61 7.37 -8.58
C LEU A 33 3.06 8.22 -9.77
N ARG A 34 2.11 8.59 -10.65
CA ARG A 34 2.40 9.47 -11.79
C ARG A 34 2.89 10.84 -11.34
N GLY A 35 2.31 11.38 -10.28
CA GLY A 35 2.75 12.63 -9.66
C GLY A 35 4.18 12.53 -9.15
N LEU A 36 4.48 11.51 -8.33
CA LEU A 36 5.82 11.28 -7.79
C LEU A 36 6.87 11.13 -8.88
N ARG A 37 6.59 10.32 -9.91
CA ARG A 37 7.50 10.13 -11.04
C ARG A 37 7.85 11.46 -11.71
N LYS A 38 6.84 12.29 -12.00
CA LYS A 38 7.03 13.59 -12.65
C LYS A 38 7.84 14.55 -11.78
N THR A 39 7.52 14.65 -10.50
CA THR A 39 8.23 15.53 -9.56
C THR A 39 9.67 15.07 -9.35
N ALA A 40 9.92 13.75 -9.38
CA ALA A 40 11.27 13.16 -9.35
C ALA A 40 12.09 13.42 -10.62
N GLY A 41 11.52 14.06 -11.65
CA GLY A 41 12.22 14.45 -12.87
C GLY A 41 12.03 13.53 -14.07
N TYR A 42 11.36 12.38 -13.91
CA TYR A 42 11.10 11.47 -15.02
C TYR A 42 9.85 11.89 -15.79
N ARG A 43 10.03 12.44 -17.00
CA ARG A 43 8.92 12.94 -17.83
C ARG A 43 8.13 11.80 -18.45
N ALA A 44 8.81 10.73 -18.87
CA ALA A 44 8.20 9.50 -19.36
C ALA A 44 8.40 8.33 -18.39
N VAL A 45 7.50 7.33 -18.48
CA VAL A 45 7.64 6.08 -17.72
C VAL A 45 8.91 5.33 -18.10
N ARG A 46 9.29 5.41 -19.39
CA ARG A 46 10.51 4.79 -19.92
C ARG A 46 11.76 5.30 -19.19
N ASP A 47 11.83 6.60 -18.92
CA ASP A 47 12.99 7.24 -18.27
C ASP A 47 13.23 6.61 -16.89
N ALA A 48 12.17 6.46 -16.09
CA ALA A 48 12.24 5.80 -14.79
C ALA A 48 12.61 4.31 -14.91
N ALA A 49 11.98 3.59 -15.84
CA ALA A 49 12.16 2.15 -16.02
C ALA A 49 13.57 1.76 -16.51
N GLN A 50 14.31 2.68 -17.12
CA GLN A 50 15.68 2.46 -17.58
C GLN A 50 16.73 2.63 -16.47
N VAL A 51 16.35 3.22 -15.32
CA VAL A 51 17.26 3.38 -14.18
C VAL A 51 17.51 2.04 -13.52
N LYS A 52 18.79 1.73 -13.29
CA LYS A 52 19.19 0.52 -12.58
C LYS A 52 18.55 0.49 -11.19
N GLY A 53 17.85 -0.58 -10.88
CA GLY A 53 17.15 -0.74 -9.59
C GLY A 53 15.75 -0.15 -9.54
N CYS A 54 15.18 0.26 -10.69
CA CYS A 54 13.75 0.55 -10.78
C CYS A 54 12.93 -0.70 -10.39
N PRO A 55 11.96 -0.59 -9.46
CA PRO A 55 11.28 -1.75 -8.89
C PRO A 55 10.22 -2.38 -9.81
N ALA A 56 9.94 -1.77 -10.96
CA ALA A 56 8.92 -2.23 -11.88
C ALA A 56 9.29 -1.96 -13.34
N ALA A 57 8.86 -2.85 -14.24
CA ALA A 57 9.03 -2.67 -15.68
C ALA A 57 8.15 -1.53 -16.21
N GLN A 58 8.53 -0.94 -17.35
CA GLN A 58 7.80 0.16 -18.00
C GLN A 58 6.30 -0.14 -18.17
N GLN A 59 5.95 -1.34 -18.64
CA GLN A 59 4.56 -1.73 -18.89
C GLN A 59 3.75 -1.77 -17.59
N THR A 60 4.37 -2.27 -16.52
CA THR A 60 3.78 -2.35 -15.18
C THR A 60 3.54 -0.96 -14.61
N ILE A 61 4.52 -0.07 -14.67
CA ILE A 61 4.36 1.32 -14.21
C ILE A 61 3.26 2.02 -15.01
N TYR A 62 3.23 1.83 -16.34
CA TYR A 62 2.18 2.41 -17.19
C TYR A 62 0.78 1.90 -16.82
N ALA A 63 0.64 0.61 -16.51
CA ALA A 63 -0.62 0.04 -16.06
C ALA A 63 -1.06 0.60 -14.70
N TYR A 64 -0.13 0.75 -13.75
CA TYR A 64 -0.40 1.38 -12.45
C TYR A 64 -0.83 2.84 -12.61
N GLU A 65 -0.08 3.65 -13.35
CA GLU A 65 -0.37 5.08 -13.50
C GLU A 65 -1.70 5.37 -14.18
N ARG A 66 -2.20 4.46 -15.02
CA ARG A 66 -3.52 4.56 -15.65
C ARG A 66 -4.66 3.97 -14.81
N GLY A 67 -4.36 3.36 -13.65
CA GLY A 67 -5.33 2.64 -12.83
C GLY A 67 -5.84 1.34 -13.49
N GLY A 68 -5.11 0.80 -14.47
CA GLY A 68 -5.43 -0.50 -15.08
C GLY A 68 -4.98 -1.69 -14.23
N LEU A 69 -4.03 -1.44 -13.32
CA LEU A 69 -3.62 -2.36 -12.25
C LEU A 69 -3.42 -1.53 -10.98
N VAL A 70 -3.58 -2.16 -9.81
CA VAL A 70 -3.23 -1.56 -8.51
C VAL A 70 -2.02 -2.30 -7.96
N PRO A 71 -0.92 -1.62 -7.62
CA PRO A 71 0.22 -2.27 -6.98
C PRO A 71 -0.18 -2.78 -5.60
N SER A 72 0.37 -3.92 -5.17
CA SER A 72 0.34 -4.28 -3.75
C SER A 72 0.99 -3.19 -2.89
N LEU A 73 0.66 -3.12 -1.60
CA LEU A 73 1.23 -2.10 -0.70
C LEU A 73 2.77 -2.11 -0.74
N ARG A 74 3.39 -3.29 -0.78
CA ARG A 74 4.84 -3.44 -0.92
C ARG A 74 5.38 -2.81 -2.20
N GLN A 75 4.78 -3.11 -3.34
CA GLN A 75 5.20 -2.55 -4.63
C GLN A 75 4.99 -1.04 -4.69
N PHE A 76 3.92 -0.53 -4.06
CA PHE A 76 3.68 0.91 -3.93
C PHE A 76 4.78 1.58 -3.11
N MET A 77 5.14 1.02 -1.94
CA MET A 77 6.24 1.53 -1.11
C MET A 77 7.58 1.50 -1.85
N GLU A 78 7.90 0.42 -2.56
CA GLU A 78 9.14 0.31 -3.34
C GLU A 78 9.22 1.40 -4.42
N LEU A 79 8.11 1.73 -5.09
CA LEU A 79 8.03 2.83 -6.06
C LEU A 79 8.15 4.21 -5.40
N VAL A 80 7.47 4.44 -4.27
CA VAL A 80 7.58 5.69 -3.51
C VAL A 80 9.02 5.91 -3.06
N GLU A 81 9.66 4.87 -2.51
CA GLU A 81 11.06 4.92 -2.08
C GLU A 81 12.00 5.20 -3.26
N PHE A 82 11.79 4.54 -4.39
CA PHE A 82 12.56 4.76 -5.61
C PHE A 82 12.48 6.22 -6.08
N TYR A 83 11.28 6.80 -6.19
CA TYR A 83 11.12 8.18 -6.64
C TYR A 83 11.60 9.20 -5.60
N ALA A 84 11.30 9.01 -4.31
CA ALA A 84 11.54 10.01 -3.28
C ALA A 84 12.95 9.97 -2.67
N LEU A 85 13.60 8.80 -2.63
CA LEU A 85 14.86 8.61 -1.93
C LEU A 85 16.00 8.17 -2.84
N ARG A 86 15.73 7.42 -3.91
CA ARG A 86 16.77 6.81 -4.76
C ARG A 86 17.00 7.54 -6.09
N THR A 87 16.18 8.54 -6.41
CA THR A 87 16.35 9.35 -7.61
C THR A 87 17.34 10.48 -7.33
N GLU A 88 18.49 10.43 -7.99
CA GLU A 88 19.53 11.45 -7.87
C GLU A 88 19.03 12.81 -8.39
N GLY A 89 19.32 13.89 -7.65
CA GLY A 89 18.88 15.24 -8.00
C GLY A 89 17.38 15.49 -7.87
N ALA A 90 16.60 14.54 -7.34
CA ALA A 90 15.18 14.76 -7.05
C ALA A 90 15.01 15.92 -6.05
N PRO A 91 14.07 16.84 -6.30
CA PRO A 91 13.90 17.99 -5.43
C PRO A 91 13.24 17.57 -4.10
N PRO A 92 13.50 18.28 -2.97
CA PRO A 92 12.99 17.89 -1.64
C PRO A 92 11.46 17.68 -1.58
N GLU A 93 10.71 18.38 -2.44
CA GLU A 93 9.26 18.31 -2.62
C GLU A 93 8.75 16.88 -2.87
N VAL A 94 9.54 16.03 -3.54
CA VAL A 94 9.16 14.63 -3.80
C VAL A 94 9.00 13.85 -2.50
N ARG A 95 9.75 14.19 -1.45
CA ARG A 95 9.65 13.51 -0.14
C ARG A 95 8.34 13.84 0.54
N TYR A 96 7.93 15.12 0.54
CA TYR A 96 6.63 15.53 1.06
C TYR A 96 5.49 14.88 0.28
N GLN A 97 5.62 14.82 -1.05
CA GLN A 97 4.66 14.12 -1.90
C GLN A 97 4.62 12.61 -1.60
N GLY A 98 5.76 12.00 -1.28
CA GLY A 98 5.86 10.59 -0.90
C GLY A 98 5.12 10.30 0.41
N VAL A 99 5.28 11.16 1.41
CA VAL A 99 4.53 11.08 2.67
C VAL A 99 3.02 11.21 2.42
N ALA A 100 2.61 12.23 1.65
CA ALA A 100 1.20 12.43 1.32
C ALA A 100 0.61 11.22 0.54
N ALA A 101 1.38 10.65 -0.38
CA ALA A 101 0.99 9.46 -1.13
C ALA A 101 0.83 8.24 -0.22
N MET A 102 1.74 8.02 0.73
CA MET A 102 1.64 6.93 1.70
C MET A 102 0.41 7.05 2.60
N ILE A 103 0.15 8.23 3.17
CA ILE A 103 -1.03 8.48 4.03
C ILE A 103 -2.31 8.26 3.21
N SER A 104 -2.37 8.82 2.01
CA SER A 104 -3.54 8.70 1.14
C SER A 104 -3.77 7.24 0.71
N ALA A 105 -2.71 6.50 0.38
CA ALA A 105 -2.78 5.09 0.02
C ALA A 105 -3.30 4.21 1.17
N LEU A 106 -2.77 4.39 2.38
CA LEU A 106 -3.15 3.62 3.56
C LEU A 106 -4.58 3.91 4.06
N THR A 107 -5.14 5.06 3.68
CA THR A 107 -6.54 5.42 3.97
C THR A 107 -7.51 4.94 2.89
N THR A 108 -7.03 4.30 1.82
CA THR A 108 -7.90 3.68 0.81
C THR A 108 -8.28 2.23 1.17
N PRO A 109 -9.41 1.73 0.67
CA PRO A 109 -9.79 0.31 0.80
C PRO A 109 -8.85 -0.66 0.06
N ALA A 110 -7.99 -0.15 -0.85
CA ALA A 110 -7.13 -0.99 -1.69
C ALA A 110 -6.18 -1.91 -0.92
N TYR A 111 -5.88 -1.57 0.33
CA TYR A 111 -4.93 -2.29 1.17
C TYR A 111 -5.54 -2.88 2.44
N HIS A 112 -6.87 -2.86 2.55
CA HIS A 112 -7.64 -3.45 3.64
C HIS A 112 -7.30 -2.91 5.05
N ILE A 113 -6.57 -1.80 5.15
CA ILE A 113 -6.21 -1.17 6.43
C ILE A 113 -7.49 -0.68 7.14
N PRO A 114 -8.42 0.04 6.47
CA PRO A 114 -9.69 0.42 7.09
C PRO A 114 -10.49 -0.78 7.60
N GLU A 115 -10.60 -1.83 6.79
CA GLU A 115 -11.34 -3.04 7.12
C GLU A 115 -10.69 -3.82 8.27
N ALA A 116 -9.36 -3.77 8.38
CA ALA A 116 -8.64 -4.30 9.54
C ALA A 116 -8.99 -3.53 10.82
N PHE A 117 -9.08 -2.19 10.76
CA PHE A 117 -9.55 -1.39 11.91
C PHE A 117 -11.00 -1.69 12.27
N ASP A 118 -11.89 -1.87 11.28
CA ASP A 118 -13.28 -2.28 11.53
C ASP A 118 -13.36 -3.66 12.19
N LEU A 119 -12.52 -4.59 11.77
CA LEU A 119 -12.40 -5.90 12.42
C LEU A 119 -11.88 -5.76 13.85
N ILE A 120 -10.83 -4.97 14.08
CA ILE A 120 -10.28 -4.71 15.42
C ILE A 120 -11.37 -4.14 16.34
N ASN A 121 -12.17 -3.20 15.86
CA ASN A 121 -13.26 -2.59 16.63
C ASN A 121 -14.33 -3.61 17.01
N ARG A 122 -14.70 -4.52 16.09
CA ARG A 122 -15.67 -5.59 16.36
C ARG A 122 -15.12 -6.69 17.26
N LEU A 123 -13.80 -6.88 17.27
CA LEU A 123 -13.12 -7.84 18.14
C LEU A 123 -12.88 -7.28 19.55
N GLN A 124 -13.12 -5.98 19.80
CA GLN A 124 -12.99 -5.44 21.15
C GLN A 124 -13.99 -6.14 22.08
N PRO A 125 -13.55 -6.66 23.24
CA PRO A 125 -14.46 -7.23 24.21
C PRO A 125 -15.38 -6.14 24.79
N ASP A 126 -16.58 -6.52 25.20
CA ASP A 126 -17.46 -5.60 25.92
C ASP A 126 -16.70 -4.98 27.09
N PRO A 127 -16.77 -3.64 27.27
CA PRO A 127 -16.11 -2.99 28.38
C PRO A 127 -16.59 -3.64 29.67
N SER A 128 -15.65 -4.09 30.51
CA SER A 128 -15.99 -4.78 31.76
C SER A 128 -17.01 -3.96 32.53
N SER A 129 -18.14 -4.60 32.87
CA SER A 129 -19.30 -3.99 33.55
C SER A 129 -19.01 -3.47 34.98
N GLY A 130 -17.74 -3.34 35.36
CA GLY A 130 -17.26 -3.04 36.71
C GLY A 130 -16.96 -1.57 37.02
N ARG A 131 -17.08 -0.63 36.09
CA ARG A 131 -16.97 0.81 36.40
C ARG A 131 -18.20 1.56 35.93
N ARG A 132 -19.31 1.37 36.65
CA ARG A 132 -20.30 2.43 36.82
C ARG A 132 -19.54 3.68 37.27
N ARG A 133 -19.32 4.60 36.35
CA ARG A 133 -18.88 5.96 36.62
C ARG A 133 -19.92 6.52 37.59
N ARG A 134 -19.60 6.59 38.88
CA ARG A 134 -20.46 7.28 39.87
C ARG A 134 -20.67 8.68 39.31
N SER A 135 -21.88 8.97 38.84
CA SER A 135 -22.28 10.33 38.53
C SER A 135 -22.13 11.12 39.81
N ARG A 136 -21.17 12.04 39.82
CA ARG A 136 -20.99 12.98 40.90
C ARG A 136 -22.16 13.97 40.79
N THR A 137 -23.27 13.62 41.43
CA THR A 137 -24.35 14.58 41.70
C THR A 137 -23.87 15.47 42.84
N THR A 138 -24.02 16.77 42.61
CA THR A 138 -23.87 17.92 43.50
C THR A 138 -24.23 17.67 44.96
#